data_AF-A0A0Q3GM96-F1
#
_entry.id   AF-A0A0Q3GM96-F1
#
_cell.length_a   1.000
_cell.length_b   1.000
_cell.length_c   1.000
_cell.angle_alpha   90.00
_cell.angle_beta   90.00
_cell.angle_gamma   90.00
#
_symmetry.space_group_name_H-M   'P 1'
#
loop_
_entity.id
_entity.type
_entity.pdbx_description
1 polymer ?
#
loop_
_entity_poly.entity_id
_entity_poly.type
_entity_poly.pdbx_seq_one_letter_code
_entity_poly.pdbx_strand_id
1 'polypeptide(L)'
;MESNHHSNNDNSQLEDEDRLSMLTDDILLSILGKVGVRMSARTSVLSTRWRHLPWLLPELSIDVKDFLSDPDSDPIEANDMEEAMVSLTKATRSFLAKSRKGSTISRLHLQLYLINTFLCDVGPLVGDAIDGGLLKDLDLAVIDETDPIDCSEEDMLQRAQEIEGFFNACPSVLHCLTKLSLYHVSFDKSDMHHVLFECCKHLKHLSLTQCDTGPKALFKIDAPNSKITVLELDKCRFERLELVCLPKLEKLKWFTWVSRFAPLAFGFVPSIGELELTSAATFSQRSFKLSELLRGITGIHTLKLGFEGENVWMQPEMKQLCTAFNKLRKLSVCGIFVEFDILWVMAFLAAAPSIEILHIEVWDHACDPVDEETRRSFHERRNPQWDMQFDETKNCLLKVLEFVGFKLLEQCASPFEYPYFHAQHVYSKWQSNTQFFAYSVFII
;
A
#
# COMPACT_ATOMS: atom_id res chain seq x y z
N MET A 1 -0.17 -33.21 -78.43
CA MET A 1 0.23 -31.83 -78.72
C MET A 1 -0.04 -31.02 -77.47
N GLU A 2 0.97 -30.28 -77.01
CA GLU A 2 0.93 -29.21 -76.00
C GLU A 2 0.58 -29.61 -74.55
N SER A 3 1.08 -28.95 -73.51
CA SER A 3 2.44 -28.57 -73.08
C SER A 3 2.28 -28.00 -71.68
N ASN A 4 3.12 -28.46 -70.76
CA ASN A 4 3.63 -27.83 -69.54
C ASN A 4 2.80 -26.76 -68.79
N HIS A 5 2.58 -27.02 -67.50
CA HIS A 5 3.02 -26.08 -66.46
C HIS A 5 3.54 -26.84 -65.23
N HIS A 6 4.87 -26.79 -65.05
CA HIS A 6 5.53 -26.96 -63.76
C HIS A 6 5.17 -25.75 -62.90
N SER A 7 4.53 -25.97 -61.76
CA SER A 7 4.56 -25.01 -60.66
C SER A 7 5.43 -25.60 -59.56
N ASN A 8 6.64 -25.04 -59.43
CA ASN A 8 7.47 -25.14 -58.24
C ASN A 8 6.62 -24.70 -57.05
N ASN A 9 6.36 -25.61 -56.13
CA ASN A 9 5.91 -25.25 -54.80
C ASN A 9 7.14 -25.30 -53.90
N ASP A 10 7.85 -24.17 -53.85
CA ASP A 10 8.77 -23.83 -52.75
C ASP A 10 7.94 -23.80 -51.48
N ASN A 11 7.78 -24.98 -50.86
CA ASN A 11 7.24 -25.09 -49.52
C ASN A 11 8.40 -24.81 -48.57
N SER A 12 8.78 -23.54 -48.45
CA SER A 12 9.64 -23.07 -47.38
C SER A 12 8.95 -23.41 -46.06
N GLN A 13 9.39 -24.49 -45.43
CA GLN A 13 9.12 -24.75 -44.02
C GLN A 13 9.63 -23.52 -43.26
N LEU A 14 8.71 -22.64 -42.88
CA LEU A 14 8.93 -21.75 -41.75
C LEU A 14 9.00 -22.68 -40.55
N GLU A 15 10.20 -23.21 -40.27
CA GLU A 15 10.50 -23.71 -38.95
C GLU A 15 10.15 -22.56 -37.99
N ASP A 16 9.14 -22.77 -37.15
CA ASP A 16 8.89 -21.92 -35.98
C ASP A 16 10.17 -22.00 -35.14
N GLU A 17 11.16 -21.16 -35.47
CA GLU A 17 12.40 -21.07 -34.72
C GLU A 17 12.03 -20.74 -33.28
N ASP A 18 12.44 -21.59 -32.33
CA ASP A 18 12.25 -21.34 -30.91
C ASP A 18 13.12 -20.16 -30.48
N ARG A 19 12.61 -18.96 -30.71
CA ARG A 19 13.28 -17.69 -30.43
C ARG A 19 13.53 -17.49 -28.93
N LEU A 20 12.76 -18.16 -28.06
CA LEU A 20 12.97 -18.13 -26.61
C LEU A 20 14.22 -18.91 -26.24
N SER A 21 14.43 -20.09 -26.83
CA SER A 21 15.66 -20.87 -26.63
C SER A 21 16.91 -20.20 -27.21
N MET A 22 16.77 -19.19 -28.07
CA MET A 22 17.90 -18.37 -28.56
C MET A 22 18.35 -17.27 -27.59
N LEU A 23 17.52 -16.90 -26.61
CA LEU A 23 17.89 -15.89 -25.61
C LEU A 23 19.01 -16.42 -24.71
N THR A 24 19.80 -15.52 -24.13
CA THR A 24 20.86 -15.85 -23.16
C THR A 24 20.27 -16.14 -21.78
N ASP A 25 21.00 -16.86 -20.93
CA ASP A 25 20.50 -17.29 -19.61
C ASP A 25 20.11 -16.11 -18.71
N ASP A 26 20.84 -15.00 -18.79
CA ASP A 26 20.54 -13.75 -18.07
C ASP A 26 19.17 -13.15 -18.45
N ILE A 27 18.81 -13.16 -19.73
CA ILE A 27 17.51 -12.70 -20.19
C ILE A 27 16.41 -13.66 -19.74
N LEU A 28 16.65 -14.97 -19.85
CA LEU A 28 15.71 -16.00 -19.38
C LEU A 28 15.47 -15.90 -17.88
N LEU A 29 16.51 -15.68 -17.08
CA LEU A 29 16.40 -15.45 -15.64
C LEU A 29 15.64 -14.16 -15.33
N SER A 30 15.84 -13.09 -16.11
CA SER A 30 15.06 -11.85 -15.95
C SER A 30 13.57 -12.05 -16.26
N ILE A 31 13.24 -12.89 -17.25
CA ILE A 31 11.85 -13.25 -17.54
C ILE A 31 11.27 -14.12 -16.42
N LEU A 32 12.00 -15.15 -16.00
CA LEU A 32 11.59 -16.07 -14.93
C LEU A 32 11.44 -15.37 -13.58
N GLY A 33 12.26 -14.36 -13.29
CA GLY A 33 12.17 -13.56 -12.07
C GLY A 33 10.92 -12.66 -12.01
N LYS A 34 10.22 -12.46 -13.13
CA LYS A 34 8.96 -11.71 -13.18
C LYS A 34 7.72 -12.58 -13.02
N VAL A 35 7.87 -13.91 -12.92
CA VAL A 35 6.77 -14.84 -12.71
C VAL A 35 6.93 -15.55 -11.37
N GLY A 36 5.81 -15.96 -10.75
CA GLY A 36 5.84 -16.69 -9.47
C GLY A 36 6.65 -17.98 -9.55
N VAL A 37 7.20 -18.43 -8.41
CA VAL A 37 8.08 -19.61 -8.34
C VAL A 37 7.43 -20.87 -8.89
N ARG A 38 6.11 -21.01 -8.78
CA ARG A 38 5.35 -22.14 -9.34
C ARG A 38 5.45 -22.15 -10.86
N MET A 39 5.22 -21.01 -11.51
CA MET A 39 5.31 -20.88 -12.96
C MET A 39 6.75 -21.04 -13.44
N SER A 40 7.69 -20.39 -12.75
CA SER A 40 9.12 -20.51 -13.03
C SER A 40 9.57 -21.97 -12.97
N ALA A 41 9.24 -22.70 -11.90
CA ALA A 41 9.56 -24.11 -11.76
C ALA A 41 8.95 -24.99 -12.88
N ARG A 42 7.75 -24.68 -13.37
CA ARG A 42 7.13 -25.43 -14.49
C ARG A 42 7.92 -25.32 -15.78
N THR A 43 8.63 -24.22 -16.01
CA THR A 43 9.49 -24.08 -17.20
C THR A 43 10.65 -25.09 -17.22
N SER A 44 10.98 -25.71 -16.08
CA SER A 44 12.04 -26.71 -15.98
C SER A 44 11.83 -27.97 -16.83
N VAL A 45 10.60 -28.20 -17.32
CA VAL A 45 10.29 -29.34 -18.21
C VAL A 45 10.44 -29.02 -19.69
N LEU A 46 10.66 -27.74 -20.06
CA LEU A 46 10.72 -27.31 -21.47
C LEU A 46 11.94 -27.89 -22.19
N SER A 47 13.11 -27.88 -21.54
CA SER A 47 14.31 -28.54 -22.07
C SER A 47 15.37 -28.75 -20.98
N THR A 48 16.45 -29.44 -21.33
CA THR A 48 17.60 -29.67 -20.43
C THR A 48 18.24 -28.37 -19.94
N ARG A 49 18.22 -27.30 -20.76
CA ARG A 49 18.71 -25.97 -20.38
C ARG A 49 17.80 -25.32 -19.34
N TRP A 50 16.49 -25.30 -19.60
CA TRP A 50 15.50 -24.70 -18.69
C TRP A 50 15.37 -25.46 -17.37
N ARG A 51 15.74 -26.74 -17.34
CA ARG A 51 15.72 -27.59 -16.15
C ARG A 51 16.42 -27.00 -14.92
N HIS A 52 17.36 -26.08 -15.10
CA HIS A 52 18.14 -25.54 -13.98
C HIS A 52 17.93 -24.04 -13.75
N LEU A 53 17.35 -23.32 -14.70
CA LEU A 53 17.22 -21.86 -14.63
C LEU A 53 16.43 -21.39 -13.40
N PRO A 54 15.29 -21.99 -13.02
CA PRO A 54 14.54 -21.53 -11.84
C PRO A 54 15.36 -21.51 -10.55
N TRP A 55 16.33 -22.43 -10.41
CA TRP A 55 17.19 -22.55 -9.23
C TRP A 55 18.40 -21.61 -9.26
N LEU A 56 18.57 -20.82 -10.31
CA LEU A 56 19.62 -19.80 -10.43
C LEU A 56 19.08 -18.38 -10.22
N LEU A 57 17.79 -18.24 -9.89
CA LEU A 57 17.18 -16.94 -9.66
C LEU A 57 17.79 -16.26 -8.42
N PRO A 58 18.27 -15.01 -8.54
CA PRO A 58 18.81 -14.27 -7.41
C PRO A 58 17.69 -13.77 -6.48
N GLU A 59 16.51 -13.53 -7.03
CA GLU A 59 15.33 -13.11 -6.28
C GLU A 59 14.25 -14.17 -6.41
N LEU A 60 13.76 -14.67 -5.27
CA LEU A 60 12.72 -15.69 -5.21
C LEU A 60 11.49 -15.11 -4.53
N SER A 61 10.32 -15.31 -5.13
CA SER A 61 9.04 -14.94 -4.53
C SER A 61 8.18 -16.18 -4.36
N ILE A 62 8.03 -16.63 -3.12
CA ILE A 62 7.20 -17.78 -2.73
C ILE A 62 5.98 -17.24 -2.00
N ASP A 63 4.85 -17.18 -2.71
CA ASP A 63 3.57 -16.74 -2.16
C ASP A 63 2.68 -17.95 -1.93
N VAL A 64 2.13 -18.11 -0.73
CA VAL A 64 1.15 -19.17 -0.41
C VAL A 64 -0.06 -19.12 -1.33
N LYS A 65 -0.47 -17.93 -1.79
CA LYS A 65 -1.61 -17.75 -2.69
C LYS A 65 -1.40 -18.40 -4.06
N ASP A 66 -0.14 -18.53 -4.52
CA ASP A 66 0.20 -19.24 -5.77
C ASP A 66 -0.12 -20.74 -5.72
N PHE A 67 -0.31 -21.29 -4.51
CA PHE A 67 -0.57 -22.72 -4.27
C PHE A 67 -2.04 -23.03 -3.98
N LEU A 68 -2.90 -22.02 -3.87
CA LEU A 68 -4.35 -22.22 -3.75
C LEU A 68 -4.94 -22.69 -5.08
N SER A 69 -6.01 -23.49 -4.99
CA SER A 69 -6.79 -23.94 -6.15
C SER A 69 -7.74 -22.84 -6.64
N ASP A 70 -8.35 -22.11 -5.68
CA ASP A 70 -9.21 -20.95 -5.93
C ASP A 70 -8.80 -19.80 -5.01
N PRO A 71 -7.91 -18.90 -5.46
CA PRO A 71 -7.39 -17.79 -4.64
C PRO A 71 -8.43 -16.69 -4.38
N ASP A 72 -9.55 -16.67 -5.11
CA ASP A 72 -10.61 -15.67 -4.98
C ASP A 72 -11.77 -16.18 -4.10
N SER A 73 -11.64 -17.38 -3.50
CA SER A 73 -12.60 -17.90 -2.55
C SER A 73 -12.62 -17.08 -1.26
N ASP A 74 -13.83 -16.73 -0.79
CA ASP A 74 -14.04 -15.96 0.44
C ASP A 74 -15.19 -16.59 1.25
N PRO A 75 -14.92 -17.24 2.40
CA PRO A 75 -13.59 -17.47 2.99
C PRO A 75 -12.85 -18.64 2.32
N ILE A 76 -11.50 -18.61 2.37
CA ILE A 76 -10.67 -19.76 2.01
C ILE A 76 -10.85 -20.86 3.08
N GLU A 77 -11.09 -22.10 2.66
CA GLU A 77 -11.24 -23.22 3.61
C GLU A 77 -9.91 -23.55 4.30
N ALA A 78 -9.96 -23.88 5.60
CA ALA A 78 -8.75 -24.22 6.38
C ALA A 78 -7.93 -25.37 5.76
N ASN A 79 -8.61 -26.36 5.16
CA ASN A 79 -7.93 -27.48 4.50
C ASN A 79 -7.16 -27.03 3.25
N ASP A 80 -7.68 -26.06 2.49
CA ASP A 80 -6.99 -25.50 1.32
C ASP A 80 -5.78 -24.66 1.76
N MET A 81 -5.88 -23.93 2.88
CA MET A 81 -4.73 -23.23 3.47
C MET A 81 -3.63 -24.22 3.88
N GLU A 82 -3.98 -25.33 4.52
CA GLU A 82 -3.01 -26.37 4.89
C GLU A 82 -2.34 -27.00 3.66
N GLU A 83 -3.10 -27.36 2.62
CA GLU A 83 -2.55 -27.93 1.38
C GLU A 83 -1.60 -26.93 0.68
N ALA A 84 -1.98 -25.64 0.65
CA ALA A 84 -1.13 -24.58 0.13
C ALA A 84 0.15 -24.43 0.95
N MET A 85 0.07 -24.49 2.28
CA MET A 85 1.24 -24.43 3.17
C MET A 85 2.17 -25.65 3.04
N VAL A 86 1.62 -26.86 2.83
CA VAL A 86 2.42 -28.06 2.50
C VAL A 86 3.20 -27.82 1.19
N SER A 87 2.52 -27.30 0.17
CA SER A 87 3.11 -27.02 -1.14
C SER A 87 4.18 -25.93 -1.06
N LEU A 88 3.93 -24.85 -0.32
CA LEU A 88 4.87 -23.77 -0.04
C LEU A 88 6.11 -24.27 0.70
N THR A 89 5.92 -25.10 1.73
CA THR A 89 7.03 -25.68 2.51
C THR A 89 7.92 -26.54 1.62
N LYS A 90 7.30 -27.37 0.76
CA LYS A 90 8.01 -28.20 -0.22
C LYS A 90 8.76 -27.36 -1.27
N ALA A 91 8.15 -26.29 -1.75
CA ALA A 91 8.77 -25.36 -2.69
C ALA A 91 9.99 -24.68 -2.05
N THR A 92 9.81 -24.10 -0.86
CA THR A 92 10.86 -23.44 -0.07
C THR A 92 12.04 -24.39 0.15
N ARG A 93 11.78 -25.62 0.61
CA ARG A 93 12.80 -26.65 0.78
C ARG A 93 13.52 -26.97 -0.53
N SER A 94 12.80 -27.11 -1.64
CA SER A 94 13.38 -27.45 -2.94
C SER A 94 14.28 -26.33 -3.51
N PHE A 95 13.89 -25.06 -3.34
CA PHE A 95 14.70 -23.93 -3.81
C PHE A 95 15.93 -23.70 -2.94
N LEU A 96 15.79 -23.77 -1.61
CA LEU A 96 16.90 -23.55 -0.68
C LEU A 96 17.89 -24.73 -0.70
N ALA A 97 17.43 -25.99 -0.76
CA ALA A 97 18.32 -27.15 -0.76
C ALA A 97 19.07 -27.39 -2.07
N LYS A 98 18.51 -26.95 -3.21
CA LYS A 98 19.11 -27.16 -4.54
C LYS A 98 19.93 -25.96 -5.04
N SER A 99 20.08 -24.90 -4.25
CA SER A 99 21.00 -23.83 -4.62
C SER A 99 22.40 -24.43 -4.82
N ARG A 100 22.98 -24.19 -6.00
CA ARG A 100 24.27 -24.78 -6.38
C ARG A 100 25.40 -24.07 -5.62
N LYS A 101 26.49 -24.78 -5.36
CA LYS A 101 27.72 -24.18 -4.79
C LYS A 101 28.12 -22.96 -5.63
N GLY A 102 28.00 -21.77 -5.04
CA GLY A 102 28.35 -20.48 -5.66
C GLY A 102 27.18 -19.59 -6.07
N SER A 103 25.92 -20.07 -6.08
CA SER A 103 24.75 -19.21 -6.30
C SER A 103 24.21 -18.69 -4.96
N THR A 104 24.17 -17.36 -4.80
CA THR A 104 23.55 -16.70 -3.65
C THR A 104 22.17 -16.17 -4.02
N ILE A 105 21.18 -16.37 -3.16
CA ILE A 105 19.88 -15.73 -3.25
C ILE A 105 20.04 -14.34 -2.64
N SER A 106 19.93 -13.29 -3.45
CA SER A 106 20.01 -11.91 -2.96
C SER A 106 18.79 -11.56 -2.12
N ARG A 107 17.60 -12.02 -2.52
CA ARG A 107 16.35 -11.71 -1.82
C ARG A 107 15.37 -12.89 -1.89
N LEU A 108 14.79 -13.23 -0.75
CA LEU A 108 13.64 -14.13 -0.66
C LEU A 108 12.44 -13.32 -0.20
N HIS A 109 11.40 -13.24 -1.02
CA HIS A 109 10.07 -12.83 -0.60
C HIS A 109 9.26 -14.08 -0.25
N LEU A 110 8.76 -14.13 0.97
CA LEU A 110 8.03 -15.25 1.52
C LEU A 110 6.73 -14.74 2.13
N GLN A 111 5.60 -15.18 1.58
CA GLN A 111 4.26 -14.89 2.09
C GLN A 111 3.60 -16.21 2.50
N LEU A 112 3.20 -16.30 3.77
CA LEU A 112 2.70 -17.55 4.37
C LEU A 112 1.55 -17.29 5.33
N TYR A 113 0.72 -18.32 5.56
CA TYR A 113 -0.25 -18.33 6.65
C TYR A 113 0.42 -18.63 7.98
N LEU A 114 -0.07 -18.00 9.06
CA LEU A 114 0.37 -18.32 10.41
C LEU A 114 -0.22 -19.67 10.85
N ILE A 115 0.48 -20.75 10.51
CA ILE A 115 0.16 -22.10 11.00
C ILE A 115 1.41 -22.68 11.66
N ASN A 116 1.38 -22.81 12.98
CA ASN A 116 2.56 -23.10 13.81
C ASN A 116 3.34 -24.37 13.38
N THR A 117 2.63 -25.42 12.95
CA THR A 117 3.26 -26.65 12.44
C THR A 117 4.16 -26.40 11.23
N PHE A 118 3.80 -25.47 10.35
CA PHE A 118 4.58 -25.13 9.17
C PHE A 118 5.65 -24.07 9.45
N LEU A 119 5.43 -23.16 10.40
CA LEU A 119 6.47 -22.23 10.86
C LEU A 119 7.67 -22.99 11.43
N CYS A 120 7.42 -24.08 12.16
CA CYS A 120 8.45 -24.98 12.67
C CYS A 120 9.26 -25.68 11.55
N ASP A 121 8.68 -25.84 10.35
CA ASP A 121 9.35 -26.45 9.20
C ASP A 121 10.07 -25.41 8.34
N VAL A 122 9.43 -24.27 8.07
CA VAL A 122 9.93 -23.21 7.20
C VAL A 122 11.00 -22.38 7.89
N GLY A 123 10.84 -22.10 9.19
CA GLY A 123 11.80 -21.31 9.97
C GLY A 123 13.21 -21.86 9.92
N PRO A 124 13.46 -23.13 10.28
CA PRO A 124 14.79 -23.72 10.20
C PRO A 124 15.36 -23.73 8.79
N LEU A 125 14.53 -23.97 7.75
CA LEU A 125 15.00 -23.93 6.35
C LEU A 125 15.52 -22.55 5.96
N VAL A 126 14.82 -21.49 6.37
CA VAL A 126 15.24 -20.10 6.11
C VAL A 126 16.43 -19.73 7.00
N GLY A 127 16.43 -20.13 8.26
CA GLY A 127 17.53 -19.93 9.21
C GLY A 127 18.84 -20.56 8.71
N ASP A 128 18.81 -21.84 8.32
CA ASP A 128 19.95 -22.57 7.77
C ASP A 128 20.48 -21.92 6.48
N ALA A 129 19.58 -21.41 5.62
CA ALA A 129 19.97 -20.68 4.41
C ALA A 129 20.66 -19.35 4.73
N ILE A 130 20.23 -18.64 5.76
CA ILE A 130 20.87 -17.41 6.23
C ILE A 130 22.23 -17.72 6.84
N ASP A 131 22.29 -18.69 7.76
CA ASP A 131 23.53 -19.07 8.46
C ASP A 131 24.58 -19.65 7.49
N GLY A 132 24.12 -20.36 6.45
CA GLY A 132 24.96 -20.84 5.36
C GLY A 132 25.43 -19.75 4.38
N GLY A 133 25.01 -18.50 4.56
CA GLY A 133 25.32 -17.37 3.67
C GLY A 133 24.67 -17.45 2.29
N LEU A 134 23.66 -18.32 2.13
CA LEU A 134 22.92 -18.48 0.89
C LEU A 134 21.95 -17.30 0.67
N LEU A 135 21.28 -16.85 1.74
CA LEU A 135 20.28 -15.78 1.71
C LEU A 135 20.82 -14.49 2.34
N LYS A 136 20.65 -13.35 1.64
CA LYS A 136 21.08 -12.03 2.13
C LYS A 136 19.95 -11.21 2.72
N ASP A 137 18.86 -11.05 1.96
CA ASP A 137 17.70 -10.25 2.34
C ASP A 137 16.44 -11.13 2.39
N LEU A 138 15.60 -10.90 3.40
CA LEU A 138 14.32 -11.59 3.58
C LEU A 138 13.19 -10.58 3.69
N ASP A 139 12.15 -10.77 2.88
CA ASP A 139 10.88 -10.04 2.96
C ASP A 139 9.79 -11.03 3.37
N LEU A 140 9.37 -10.97 4.64
CA LEU A 140 8.40 -11.91 5.22
C LEU A 140 7.03 -11.25 5.38
N ALA A 141 5.99 -11.91 4.89
CA ALA A 141 4.60 -11.54 5.16
C ALA A 141 3.87 -12.72 5.82
N VAL A 142 3.36 -12.49 7.02
CA VAL A 142 2.52 -13.44 7.75
C VAL A 142 1.08 -12.99 7.58
N ILE A 143 0.36 -13.63 6.67
CA ILE A 143 -1.01 -13.27 6.31
C ILE A 143 -2.03 -14.09 7.09
N ASP A 144 -3.22 -13.52 7.20
CA ASP A 144 -4.38 -14.15 7.81
C ASP A 144 -5.61 -13.79 6.97
N GLU A 145 -6.47 -14.78 6.73
CA GLU A 145 -7.71 -14.65 5.96
C GLU A 145 -8.93 -14.78 6.90
N THR A 146 -8.69 -14.84 8.21
CA THR A 146 -9.76 -14.79 9.21
C THR A 146 -10.49 -13.45 9.09
N ASP A 147 -11.83 -13.47 9.04
CA ASP A 147 -12.63 -12.25 9.00
C ASP A 147 -12.31 -11.36 10.23
N PRO A 148 -12.13 -10.03 10.04
CA PRO A 148 -11.98 -9.06 11.12
C PRO A 148 -12.95 -9.22 12.31
N ILE A 149 -14.17 -9.72 12.07
CA ILE A 149 -15.24 -9.89 13.05
C ILE A 149 -15.00 -11.12 13.93
N ASP A 150 -14.32 -12.14 13.39
CA ASP A 150 -14.10 -13.42 14.07
C ASP A 150 -12.81 -13.46 14.90
N CYS A 151 -11.93 -12.46 14.77
CA CYS A 151 -10.67 -12.41 15.50
C CYS A 151 -10.80 -11.69 16.85
N SER A 152 -10.72 -12.44 17.96
CA SER A 152 -10.73 -11.90 19.32
C SER A 152 -9.37 -11.33 19.74
N GLU A 153 -9.35 -10.52 20.81
CA GLU A 153 -8.10 -10.03 21.42
C GLU A 153 -7.19 -11.20 21.89
N GLU A 154 -7.80 -12.31 22.33
CA GLU A 154 -7.08 -13.52 22.74
C GLU A 154 -6.39 -14.19 21.56
N ASP A 155 -7.06 -14.26 20.40
CA ASP A 155 -6.47 -14.80 19.17
C ASP A 155 -5.29 -13.94 18.70
N MET A 156 -5.42 -12.61 18.72
CA MET A 156 -4.33 -11.71 18.34
C MET A 156 -3.10 -11.84 19.26
N LEU A 157 -3.33 -12.05 20.55
CA LEU A 157 -2.26 -12.30 21.52
C LEU A 157 -1.61 -13.68 21.29
N GLN A 158 -2.40 -14.71 21.04
CA GLN A 158 -1.91 -16.05 20.70
C GLN A 158 -1.04 -16.00 19.44
N ARG A 159 -1.46 -15.26 18.41
CA ARG A 159 -0.65 -15.06 17.19
C ARG A 159 0.67 -14.34 17.49
N ALA A 160 0.65 -13.31 18.33
CA ALA A 160 1.87 -12.61 18.74
C ALA A 160 2.86 -13.60 19.38
N GLN A 161 2.39 -14.46 20.29
CA GLN A 161 3.22 -15.48 20.93
C GLN A 161 3.77 -16.52 19.95
N GLU A 162 3.00 -16.93 18.94
CA GLU A 162 3.46 -17.85 17.91
C GLU A 162 4.55 -17.24 17.02
N ILE A 163 4.39 -15.96 16.65
CA ILE A 163 5.39 -15.22 15.88
C ILE A 163 6.66 -15.00 16.71
N GLU A 164 6.52 -14.67 17.99
CA GLU A 164 7.65 -14.59 18.91
C GLU A 164 8.35 -15.95 19.05
N GLY A 165 7.59 -17.03 19.20
CA GLY A 165 8.11 -18.39 19.24
C GLY A 165 8.91 -18.74 17.99
N PHE A 166 8.41 -18.37 16.81
CA PHE A 166 9.11 -18.52 15.53
C PHE A 166 10.44 -17.76 15.51
N PHE A 167 10.45 -16.48 15.90
CA PHE A 167 11.67 -15.68 15.92
C PHE A 167 12.67 -16.14 16.97
N ASN A 168 12.20 -16.63 18.12
CA ASN A 168 13.04 -17.22 19.15
C ASN A 168 13.66 -18.56 18.71
N ALA A 169 12.92 -19.37 17.95
CA ALA A 169 13.41 -20.62 17.39
C ALA A 169 14.42 -20.39 16.25
N CYS A 170 14.25 -19.32 15.47
CA CYS A 170 15.10 -18.99 14.31
C CYS A 170 15.63 -17.54 14.36
N PRO A 171 16.52 -17.16 15.30
CA PRO A 171 16.95 -15.78 15.48
C PRO A 171 17.66 -15.17 14.26
N SER A 172 18.34 -15.99 13.45
CA SER A 172 19.02 -15.57 12.23
C SER A 172 18.09 -14.88 11.22
N VAL A 173 16.80 -15.25 11.22
CA VAL A 173 15.76 -14.61 10.41
C VAL A 173 15.68 -13.11 10.68
N LEU A 174 15.79 -12.69 11.94
CA LEU A 174 15.70 -11.28 12.35
C LEU A 174 16.86 -10.43 11.78
N HIS A 175 18.00 -11.05 11.50
CA HIS A 175 19.19 -10.35 11.00
C HIS A 175 19.14 -10.08 9.50
N CYS A 176 18.37 -10.86 8.73
CA CYS A 176 18.21 -10.67 7.28
C CYS A 176 16.90 -10.00 6.88
N LEU A 177 16.00 -9.77 7.85
CA LEU A 177 14.68 -9.21 7.58
C LEU A 177 14.77 -7.76 7.09
N THR A 178 14.34 -7.51 5.85
CA THR A 178 14.30 -6.18 5.22
C THR A 178 12.88 -5.62 5.10
N LYS A 179 11.88 -6.49 4.95
CA LYS A 179 10.45 -6.15 5.01
C LYS A 179 9.71 -7.15 5.89
N LEU A 180 8.80 -6.64 6.70
CA LEU A 180 7.89 -7.45 7.51
C LEU A 180 6.46 -6.93 7.36
N SER A 181 5.53 -7.84 7.07
CA SER A 181 4.09 -7.59 7.13
C SER A 181 3.45 -8.52 8.15
N LEU A 182 2.72 -7.94 9.11
CA LEU A 182 2.01 -8.69 10.17
C LEU A 182 0.51 -8.37 10.13
N TYR A 183 -0.30 -9.40 10.29
CA TYR A 183 -1.76 -9.33 10.34
C TYR A 183 -2.27 -9.86 11.68
N HIS A 184 -3.25 -9.18 12.29
CA HIS A 184 -3.88 -9.61 13.55
C HIS A 184 -2.91 -9.89 14.71
N VAL A 185 -1.93 -9.01 14.92
CA VAL A 185 -0.96 -9.16 16.02
C VAL A 185 -1.23 -8.15 17.12
N SER A 186 -1.34 -8.63 18.37
CA SER A 186 -1.38 -7.75 19.53
C SER A 186 0.01 -7.42 20.05
N PHE A 187 0.25 -6.13 20.27
CA PHE A 187 1.44 -5.59 20.92
C PHE A 187 1.23 -5.37 22.43
N ASP A 188 0.04 -5.67 22.96
CA ASP A 188 -0.19 -5.67 24.40
C ASP A 188 0.47 -6.89 25.04
N LYS A 189 1.26 -6.68 26.10
CA LYS A 189 1.94 -7.75 26.86
C LYS A 189 2.80 -8.70 26.02
N SER A 190 3.19 -8.30 24.81
CA SER A 190 4.07 -9.06 23.92
C SER A 190 5.42 -8.33 23.80
N ASP A 191 6.49 -9.10 23.62
CA ASP A 191 7.83 -8.57 23.37
C ASP A 191 8.02 -8.16 21.89
N MET A 192 6.95 -8.26 21.08
CA MET A 192 6.96 -7.88 19.67
C MET A 192 7.51 -6.47 19.43
N HIS A 193 7.21 -5.51 20.31
CA HIS A 193 7.78 -4.16 20.19
C HIS A 193 9.32 -4.19 20.20
N HIS A 194 9.91 -4.89 21.17
CA HIS A 194 11.35 -5.08 21.26
C HIS A 194 11.90 -5.85 20.04
N VAL A 195 11.23 -6.92 19.60
CA VAL A 195 11.63 -7.70 18.42
C VAL A 195 11.71 -6.81 17.17
N LEU A 196 10.67 -6.02 16.90
CA LEU A 196 10.58 -5.20 15.68
C LEU A 196 11.57 -4.05 15.65
N PHE A 197 11.77 -3.37 16.79
CA PHE A 197 12.51 -2.11 16.81
C PHE A 197 13.96 -2.25 17.30
N GLU A 198 14.28 -3.27 18.09
CA GLU A 198 15.63 -3.50 18.64
C GLU A 198 16.34 -4.71 18.02
N CYS A 199 15.64 -5.83 17.76
CA CYS A 199 16.28 -7.04 17.21
C CYS A 199 16.47 -6.99 15.69
N CYS A 200 15.52 -6.42 14.95
CA CYS A 200 15.53 -6.34 13.48
C CYS A 200 16.46 -5.22 12.96
N LYS A 201 17.76 -5.52 12.83
CA LYS A 201 18.79 -4.51 12.49
C LYS A 201 18.75 -3.98 11.05
N HIS A 202 18.11 -4.71 10.14
CA HIS A 202 18.08 -4.41 8.71
C HIS A 202 16.67 -4.11 8.17
N LEU A 203 15.66 -4.08 9.05
CA LEU A 203 14.27 -3.85 8.67
C LEU A 203 14.09 -2.42 8.16
N LYS A 204 13.63 -2.30 6.92
CA LYS A 204 13.39 -1.03 6.22
C LYS A 204 11.91 -0.75 6.03
N HIS A 205 11.10 -1.80 5.86
CA HIS A 205 9.67 -1.67 5.61
C HIS A 205 8.90 -2.50 6.65
N LEU A 206 8.04 -1.83 7.43
CA LEU A 206 7.13 -2.49 8.35
C LEU A 206 5.69 -2.19 7.94
N SER A 207 4.90 -3.24 7.71
CA SER A 207 3.47 -3.14 7.47
C SER A 207 2.71 -3.87 8.59
N LEU A 208 1.76 -3.19 9.21
CA LEU A 208 0.89 -3.74 10.25
C LEU A 208 -0.57 -3.59 9.81
N THR A 209 -1.28 -4.70 9.74
CA THR A 209 -2.69 -4.73 9.36
C THR A 209 -3.51 -5.30 10.50
N GLN A 210 -4.56 -4.59 10.92
CA GLN A 210 -5.47 -5.01 11.99
C GLN A 210 -4.75 -5.40 13.29
N CYS A 211 -3.65 -4.70 13.61
CA CYS A 211 -2.89 -4.88 14.85
C CYS A 211 -3.42 -3.96 15.94
N ASP A 212 -3.14 -4.28 17.20
CA ASP A 212 -3.50 -3.45 18.35
C ASP A 212 -2.40 -3.39 19.41
N THR A 213 -2.57 -2.52 20.40
CA THR A 213 -1.70 -2.42 21.58
C THR A 213 -2.53 -2.58 22.86
N GLY A 214 -3.64 -3.31 22.77
CA GLY A 214 -4.67 -3.35 23.81
C GLY A 214 -5.63 -2.16 23.78
N PRO A 215 -6.67 -2.18 24.64
CA PRO A 215 -7.81 -1.28 24.54
C PRO A 215 -7.44 0.19 24.82
N LYS A 216 -7.68 1.05 23.82
CA LYS A 216 -7.42 2.51 23.86
C LYS A 216 -5.96 2.87 24.16
N ALA A 217 -5.03 1.99 23.81
CA ALA A 217 -3.63 2.19 24.10
C ALA A 217 -2.93 3.06 23.05
N LEU A 218 -1.82 3.66 23.50
CA LEU A 218 -0.92 4.46 22.67
C LEU A 218 0.14 3.54 22.08
N PHE A 219 0.30 3.55 20.76
CA PHE A 219 1.43 2.86 20.14
C PHE A 219 2.61 3.81 20.06
N LYS A 220 3.62 3.62 20.91
CA LYS A 220 4.80 4.50 20.98
C LYS A 220 5.97 3.85 20.29
N ILE A 221 6.65 4.57 19.41
CA ILE A 221 7.87 4.10 18.74
C ILE A 221 9.02 5.04 19.10
N ASP A 222 9.93 4.52 19.91
CA ASP A 222 11.21 5.15 20.24
C ASP A 222 12.33 4.21 19.83
N ALA A 223 12.83 4.38 18.61
CA ALA A 223 13.77 3.46 17.97
C ALA A 223 14.87 4.24 17.22
N PRO A 224 15.80 4.91 17.93
CA PRO A 224 16.80 5.79 17.33
C PRO A 224 17.76 5.07 16.37
N ASN A 225 17.97 3.77 16.58
CA ASN A 225 18.90 2.96 15.78
C ASN A 225 18.23 2.25 14.59
N SER A 226 16.89 2.26 14.55
CA SER A 226 16.10 1.56 13.55
C SER A 226 16.44 2.03 12.13
N LYS A 227 16.31 1.11 11.17
CA LYS A 227 16.52 1.35 9.74
C LYS A 227 15.21 1.49 8.97
N ILE A 228 14.08 1.50 9.66
CA ILE A 228 12.75 1.62 9.05
C ILE A 228 12.66 2.95 8.30
N THR A 229 12.41 2.86 7.00
CA THR A 229 12.15 3.97 6.10
C THR A 229 10.69 4.06 5.71
N VAL A 230 9.96 2.93 5.73
CA VAL A 230 8.54 2.87 5.41
C VAL A 230 7.77 2.21 6.55
N LEU A 231 6.76 2.90 7.06
CA LEU A 231 5.77 2.37 8.00
C LEU A 231 4.39 2.45 7.36
N GLU A 232 3.75 1.29 7.17
CA GLU A 232 2.38 1.18 6.66
C GLU A 232 1.49 0.58 7.74
N LEU A 233 0.38 1.24 8.02
CA LEU A 233 -0.61 0.80 9.00
C LEU A 233 -1.96 0.74 8.33
N ASP A 234 -2.68 -0.36 8.49
CA ASP A 234 -4.04 -0.51 7.96
C ASP A 234 -4.96 -1.10 9.02
N LYS A 235 -6.14 -0.50 9.21
CA LYS A 235 -7.17 -0.94 10.16
C LYS A 235 -6.66 -1.23 11.59
N CYS A 236 -5.54 -0.62 12.00
CA CYS A 236 -4.94 -0.84 13.31
C CYS A 236 -5.72 -0.10 14.41
N ARG A 237 -5.93 -0.77 15.55
CA ARG A 237 -6.77 -0.27 16.67
C ARG A 237 -5.96 0.57 17.68
N PHE A 238 -5.15 1.51 17.18
CA PHE A 238 -4.38 2.44 18.04
C PHE A 238 -5.18 3.72 18.27
N GLU A 239 -5.38 4.14 19.53
CA GLU A 239 -6.00 5.46 19.80
C GLU A 239 -5.11 6.59 19.27
N ARG A 240 -3.78 6.40 19.35
CA ARG A 240 -2.77 7.32 18.82
C ARG A 240 -1.43 6.62 18.59
N LEU A 241 -0.77 6.95 17.49
CA LEU A 241 0.63 6.63 17.20
C LEU A 241 1.54 7.78 17.66
N GLU A 242 2.48 7.50 18.55
CA GLU A 242 3.50 8.46 19.01
C GLU A 242 4.88 8.06 18.47
N LEU A 243 5.36 8.74 17.45
CA LEU A 243 6.70 8.54 16.88
C LEU A 243 7.72 9.37 17.66
N VAL A 244 8.14 8.88 18.83
CA VAL A 244 9.09 9.58 19.72
C VAL A 244 10.44 9.80 19.00
N CYS A 245 10.99 8.76 18.39
CA CYS A 245 12.24 8.84 17.62
C CYS A 245 12.26 7.75 16.54
N LEU A 246 12.24 8.15 15.28
CA LEU A 246 12.40 7.22 14.15
C LEU A 246 13.09 7.93 12.98
N PRO A 247 14.40 8.17 13.08
CA PRO A 247 15.06 9.22 12.30
C PRO A 247 15.15 8.96 10.80
N LYS A 248 15.08 7.68 10.39
CA LYS A 248 15.17 7.25 9.01
C LYS A 248 13.81 7.08 8.32
N LEU A 249 12.70 7.32 9.02
CA LEU A 249 11.37 7.21 8.46
C LEU A 249 11.20 8.25 7.34
N GLU A 250 11.01 7.77 6.11
CA GLU A 250 10.81 8.59 4.91
C GLU A 250 9.33 8.65 4.53
N LYS A 251 8.59 7.57 4.82
CA LYS A 251 7.21 7.38 4.41
C LYS A 251 6.36 6.76 5.52
N LEU A 252 5.24 7.41 5.82
CA LEU A 252 4.21 6.90 6.71
C LEU A 252 2.88 6.84 5.98
N LYS A 253 2.26 5.66 5.97
CA LYS A 253 0.88 5.49 5.52
C LYS A 253 0.03 4.94 6.65
N TRP A 254 -1.14 5.52 6.85
CA TRP A 254 -2.13 4.99 7.76
C TRP A 254 -3.53 5.03 7.15
N PHE A 255 -4.08 3.84 6.92
CA PHE A 255 -5.40 3.60 6.36
C PHE A 255 -6.38 3.14 7.43
N THR A 256 -7.64 3.54 7.29
CA THR A 256 -8.77 3.13 8.12
C THR A 256 -8.46 3.24 9.63
N TRP A 257 -7.78 4.32 10.03
CA TRP A 257 -7.47 4.57 11.44
C TRP A 257 -8.71 5.06 12.19
N VAL A 258 -8.82 4.68 13.46
CA VAL A 258 -9.95 5.07 14.31
C VAL A 258 -9.43 5.77 15.55
N SER A 259 -9.63 7.08 15.65
CA SER A 259 -9.25 7.89 16.81
C SER A 259 -10.27 8.96 17.11
N ARG A 260 -10.49 9.26 18.40
CA ARG A 260 -11.33 10.39 18.82
C ARG A 260 -10.65 11.74 18.63
N PHE A 261 -9.32 11.74 18.47
CA PHE A 261 -8.47 12.92 18.37
C PHE A 261 -7.53 12.80 17.16
N ALA A 262 -6.47 13.62 17.12
CA ALA A 262 -5.42 13.49 16.13
C ALA A 262 -4.73 12.11 16.27
N PRO A 263 -4.70 11.28 15.21
CA PRO A 263 -4.22 9.90 15.30
C PRO A 263 -2.70 9.82 15.50
N LEU A 264 -1.97 10.90 15.21
CA LEU A 264 -0.51 10.90 15.14
C LEU A 264 0.11 11.98 16.03
N ALA A 265 1.28 11.68 16.58
CA ALA A 265 2.19 12.64 17.18
C ALA A 265 3.61 12.39 16.66
N PHE A 266 4.25 13.44 16.15
CA PHE A 266 5.66 13.37 15.75
C PHE A 266 6.57 13.91 16.86
N GLY A 267 7.59 13.12 17.19
CA GLY A 267 8.81 13.53 17.88
C GLY A 267 9.93 13.75 16.86
N PHE A 268 11.03 13.00 16.98
CA PHE A 268 12.19 13.15 16.11
C PHE A 268 12.14 12.24 14.87
N VAL A 269 11.64 12.78 13.76
CA VAL A 269 11.53 12.10 12.44
C VAL A 269 12.00 13.00 11.28
N PRO A 270 13.26 13.46 11.27
CA PRO A 270 13.76 14.44 10.30
C PRO A 270 13.66 14.05 8.82
N SER A 271 13.61 12.76 8.50
CA SER A 271 13.62 12.27 7.11
C SER A 271 12.23 12.15 6.48
N ILE A 272 11.16 12.40 7.23
CA ILE A 272 9.79 12.21 6.74
C ILE A 272 9.51 13.15 5.55
N GLY A 273 9.19 12.55 4.41
CA GLY A 273 8.90 13.25 3.16
C GLY A 273 7.50 12.94 2.63
N GLU A 274 6.99 11.76 2.93
CA GLU A 274 5.69 11.28 2.45
C GLU A 274 4.77 10.89 3.61
N LEU A 275 3.56 11.45 3.62
CA LEU A 275 2.52 11.11 4.58
C LEU A 275 1.21 10.82 3.85
N GLU A 276 0.59 9.69 4.17
CA GLU A 276 -0.74 9.32 3.70
C GLU A 276 -1.63 8.98 4.89
N LEU A 277 -2.72 9.70 5.05
CA LEU A 277 -3.71 9.49 6.10
C LEU A 277 -5.07 9.34 5.45
N THR A 278 -5.67 8.17 5.56
CA THR A 278 -6.97 7.85 4.98
C THR A 278 -7.85 7.23 6.05
N SER A 279 -9.03 7.80 6.28
CA SER A 279 -10.03 7.23 7.19
C SER A 279 -11.39 7.89 7.00
N ALA A 280 -12.45 7.09 7.10
CA ALA A 280 -13.81 7.53 7.32
C ALA A 280 -13.96 8.18 8.71
N ALA A 281 -14.46 9.42 8.76
CA ALA A 281 -14.74 10.06 10.04
C ALA A 281 -15.91 9.38 10.77
N THR A 282 -15.60 8.67 11.85
CA THR A 282 -16.62 8.02 12.68
C THR A 282 -17.43 9.04 13.51
N PHE A 283 -18.63 8.66 13.97
CA PHE A 283 -19.53 9.53 14.75
C PHE A 283 -18.91 10.14 16.02
N SER A 284 -17.87 9.50 16.58
CA SER A 284 -17.20 9.94 17.81
C SER A 284 -15.98 10.83 17.59
N GLN A 285 -15.54 10.94 16.34
CA GLN A 285 -14.30 11.61 15.99
C GLN A 285 -14.48 13.13 15.97
N ARG A 286 -13.63 13.84 16.71
CA ARG A 286 -13.56 15.29 16.65
C ARG A 286 -12.64 15.72 15.53
N SER A 287 -13.05 16.73 14.76
CA SER A 287 -12.14 17.35 13.81
C SER A 287 -10.93 17.94 14.54
N PHE A 288 -9.75 17.78 13.97
CA PHE A 288 -8.51 18.27 14.56
C PHE A 288 -7.72 19.13 13.59
N LYS A 289 -6.74 19.82 14.15
CA LYS A 289 -5.83 20.67 13.41
C LYS A 289 -4.70 19.84 12.81
N LEU A 290 -4.67 19.73 11.49
CA LEU A 290 -3.57 19.11 10.76
C LEU A 290 -2.25 19.90 10.96
N SER A 291 -2.31 21.21 11.16
CA SER A 291 -1.15 22.05 11.48
C SER A 291 -0.50 21.68 12.82
N GLU A 292 -1.30 21.21 13.78
CA GLU A 292 -0.80 20.71 15.07
C GLU A 292 -0.22 19.31 14.94
N LEU A 293 -0.84 18.44 14.13
CA LEU A 293 -0.34 17.10 13.83
C LEU A 293 1.03 17.18 13.13
N LEU A 294 1.17 18.07 12.15
CA LEU A 294 2.41 18.27 11.36
C LEU A 294 3.43 19.19 12.05
N ARG A 295 3.21 19.59 13.30
CA ARG A 295 4.08 20.51 14.00
C ARG A 295 5.50 19.94 14.10
N GLY A 296 6.49 20.75 13.72
CA GLY A 296 7.90 20.34 13.75
C GLY A 296 8.37 19.57 12.51
N ILE A 297 7.45 19.18 11.63
CA ILE A 297 7.78 18.54 10.37
C ILE A 297 8.00 19.60 9.29
N THR A 298 9.18 19.59 8.68
CA THR A 298 9.58 20.60 7.68
C THR A 298 10.05 20.00 6.36
N GLY A 299 10.01 18.68 6.23
CA GLY A 299 10.51 17.91 5.08
C GLY A 299 9.43 17.35 4.15
N ILE A 300 8.15 17.38 4.56
CA ILE A 300 7.06 16.77 3.79
C ILE A 300 6.94 17.44 2.41
N HIS A 301 7.07 16.61 1.37
CA HIS A 301 6.92 16.99 -0.03
C HIS A 301 5.73 16.29 -0.70
N THR A 302 5.25 15.18 -0.14
CA THR A 302 4.08 14.45 -0.63
C THR A 302 3.09 14.23 0.52
N LEU A 303 1.85 14.67 0.35
CA LEU A 303 0.78 14.48 1.32
C LEU A 303 -0.46 13.92 0.63
N LYS A 304 -1.03 12.85 1.17
CA LYS A 304 -2.33 12.32 0.75
C LYS A 304 -3.30 12.28 1.93
N LEU A 305 -4.47 12.86 1.75
CA LEU A 305 -5.55 12.95 2.72
C LEU A 305 -6.77 12.26 2.13
N GLY A 306 -7.19 11.14 2.70
CA GLY A 306 -8.37 10.39 2.29
C GLY A 306 -9.49 10.48 3.33
N PHE A 307 -10.70 10.76 2.85
CA PHE A 307 -11.90 10.89 3.69
C PHE A 307 -12.93 9.76 3.46
N GLU A 308 -12.66 8.83 2.53
CA GLU A 308 -13.50 7.65 2.26
C GLU A 308 -14.99 7.98 1.98
N GLY A 309 -15.29 9.17 1.43
CA GLY A 309 -16.67 9.60 1.14
C GLY A 309 -17.42 10.15 2.36
N GLU A 310 -16.77 10.24 3.51
CA GLU A 310 -17.35 10.64 4.79
C GLU A 310 -16.98 12.08 5.20
N ASN A 311 -17.35 12.47 6.43
CA ASN A 311 -17.08 13.81 6.96
C ASN A 311 -15.58 14.13 6.97
N VAL A 312 -15.26 15.40 6.74
CA VAL A 312 -13.86 15.86 6.79
C VAL A 312 -13.40 16.01 8.23
N TRP A 313 -12.45 15.16 8.61
CA TRP A 313 -11.87 15.13 9.96
C TRP A 313 -10.84 16.25 10.23
N MET A 314 -10.52 17.08 9.24
CA MET A 314 -9.60 18.21 9.36
C MET A 314 -10.33 19.54 9.57
N GLN A 315 -9.81 20.41 10.44
CA GLN A 315 -10.33 21.76 10.64
C GLN A 315 -9.95 22.76 9.52
N PRO A 316 -10.77 23.80 9.27
CA PRO A 316 -10.42 24.94 8.40
C PRO A 316 -9.32 25.82 8.98
N GLU A 317 -8.05 25.54 8.68
CA GLU A 317 -6.91 26.27 9.23
C GLU A 317 -5.78 26.51 8.21
N MET A 318 -6.16 26.90 7.01
CA MET A 318 -5.24 27.06 5.87
C MET A 318 -4.09 28.04 6.12
N LYS A 319 -4.32 29.13 6.86
CA LYS A 319 -3.25 30.07 7.24
C LYS A 319 -2.17 29.40 8.09
N GLN A 320 -2.56 28.50 8.98
CA GLN A 320 -1.64 27.75 9.84
C GLN A 320 -0.91 26.65 9.05
N LEU A 321 -1.56 26.07 8.06
CA LEU A 321 -0.98 25.04 7.18
C LEU A 321 0.11 25.56 6.26
N CYS A 322 0.16 26.87 5.97
CA CYS A 322 1.22 27.48 5.15
C CYS A 322 2.64 27.08 5.60
N THR A 323 2.85 26.93 6.91
CA THR A 323 4.17 26.55 7.44
C THR A 323 4.52 25.10 7.11
N ALA A 324 3.56 24.18 7.26
CA ALA A 324 3.76 22.76 6.99
C ALA A 324 3.78 22.45 5.49
N PHE A 325 3.07 23.23 4.68
CA PHE A 325 2.90 23.00 3.24
C PHE A 325 3.91 23.77 2.37
N ASN A 326 4.83 24.52 2.98
CA ASN A 326 5.77 25.37 2.26
C ASN A 326 6.66 24.63 1.24
N LYS A 327 7.00 23.36 1.49
CA LYS A 327 7.79 22.48 0.61
C LYS A 327 6.96 21.40 -0.05
N LEU A 328 5.65 21.41 0.14
CA LEU A 328 4.75 20.42 -0.42
C LEU A 328 4.75 20.53 -1.95
N ARG A 329 5.09 19.44 -2.64
CA ARG A 329 5.11 19.34 -4.11
C ARG A 329 3.93 18.57 -4.65
N LYS A 330 3.44 17.57 -3.92
CA LYS A 330 2.27 16.79 -4.27
C LYS A 330 1.27 16.76 -3.13
N LEU A 331 0.04 17.20 -3.41
CA LEU A 331 -1.10 17.03 -2.51
C LEU A 331 -2.17 16.20 -3.22
N SER A 332 -2.62 15.14 -2.56
CA SER A 332 -3.78 14.35 -3.00
C SER A 332 -4.87 14.44 -1.94
N VAL A 333 -6.06 14.88 -2.32
CA VAL A 333 -7.22 14.95 -1.45
C VAL A 333 -8.31 14.07 -2.04
N CYS A 334 -8.61 12.96 -1.37
CA CYS A 334 -9.42 11.87 -1.90
C CYS A 334 -10.67 11.62 -1.05
N GLY A 335 -11.71 11.08 -1.68
CA GLY A 335 -12.95 10.70 -0.98
C GLY A 335 -13.74 11.90 -0.49
N ILE A 336 -13.65 13.05 -1.17
CA ILE A 336 -14.38 14.27 -0.79
C ILE A 336 -15.83 14.17 -1.32
N PHE A 337 -16.84 14.46 -0.51
CA PHE A 337 -18.23 14.43 -0.96
C PHE A 337 -18.54 15.44 -2.12
N VAL A 338 -19.50 15.15 -3.00
CA VAL A 338 -19.77 15.94 -4.22
C VAL A 338 -20.22 17.39 -3.99
N GLU A 339 -20.87 17.70 -2.87
CA GLU A 339 -21.32 19.05 -2.53
C GLU A 339 -20.19 19.97 -2.01
N PHE A 340 -18.94 19.50 -2.11
CA PHE A 340 -17.78 20.20 -1.58
C PHE A 340 -17.27 21.26 -2.54
N ASP A 341 -17.21 22.50 -2.05
CA ASP A 341 -16.94 23.70 -2.86
C ASP A 341 -15.49 23.76 -3.40
N ILE A 342 -15.33 24.18 -4.67
CA ILE A 342 -14.04 24.45 -5.32
C ILE A 342 -13.16 25.43 -4.55
N LEU A 343 -13.75 26.22 -3.66
CA LEU A 343 -13.08 27.08 -2.71
C LEU A 343 -11.91 26.38 -1.99
N TRP A 344 -12.02 25.09 -1.65
CA TRP A 344 -10.93 24.33 -1.01
C TRP A 344 -9.67 24.23 -1.86
N VAL A 345 -9.82 24.10 -3.17
CA VAL A 345 -8.72 24.04 -4.13
C VAL A 345 -7.90 25.32 -4.04
N MET A 346 -8.59 26.47 -4.03
CA MET A 346 -7.94 27.77 -3.89
C MET A 346 -7.25 27.90 -2.53
N ALA A 347 -7.87 27.40 -1.46
CA ALA A 347 -7.29 27.42 -0.12
C ALA A 347 -6.00 26.59 -0.03
N PHE A 348 -5.99 25.38 -0.62
CA PHE A 348 -4.80 24.54 -0.68
C PHE A 348 -3.69 25.14 -1.55
N LEU A 349 -4.05 25.70 -2.71
CA LEU A 349 -3.09 26.39 -3.59
C LEU A 349 -2.47 27.62 -2.91
N ALA A 350 -3.24 28.33 -2.08
CA ALA A 350 -2.75 29.45 -1.29
C ALA A 350 -1.85 29.00 -0.13
N ALA A 351 -2.18 27.87 0.52
CA ALA A 351 -1.40 27.32 1.62
C ALA A 351 -0.11 26.61 1.14
N ALA A 352 -0.07 26.09 -0.08
CA ALA A 352 1.05 25.30 -0.61
C ALA A 352 1.72 26.00 -1.81
N PRO A 353 2.57 27.01 -1.59
CA PRO A 353 3.16 27.82 -2.67
C PRO A 353 4.13 27.05 -3.59
N SER A 354 4.66 25.91 -3.13
CA SER A 354 5.60 25.07 -3.89
C SER A 354 4.95 23.87 -4.59
N ILE A 355 3.61 23.79 -4.59
CA ILE A 355 2.90 22.63 -5.12
C ILE A 355 3.07 22.52 -6.63
N GLU A 356 3.39 21.30 -7.10
CA GLU A 356 3.55 20.96 -8.51
C GLU A 356 2.37 20.11 -9.00
N ILE A 357 1.81 19.27 -8.12
CA ILE A 357 0.73 18.33 -8.42
C ILE A 357 -0.35 18.46 -7.35
N LEU A 358 -1.56 18.83 -7.77
CA LEU A 358 -2.76 18.79 -6.94
C LEU A 358 -3.74 17.78 -7.55
N HIS A 359 -4.00 16.70 -6.82
CA HIS A 359 -4.97 15.68 -7.18
C HIS A 359 -6.18 15.77 -6.25
N ILE A 360 -7.37 15.87 -6.82
CA ILE A 360 -8.62 15.95 -6.09
C ILE A 360 -9.56 14.88 -6.62
N GLU A 361 -9.94 13.97 -5.75
CA GLU A 361 -10.88 12.90 -6.06
C GLU A 361 -12.15 13.11 -5.24
N VAL A 362 -13.22 13.37 -5.98
CA VAL A 362 -14.58 13.55 -5.47
C VAL A 362 -15.28 12.19 -5.45
N TRP A 363 -15.98 11.92 -4.36
CA TRP A 363 -16.78 10.73 -4.13
C TRP A 363 -18.23 11.01 -4.51
N ASP A 364 -18.68 10.46 -5.64
CA ASP A 364 -20.06 10.53 -6.11
C ASP A 364 -20.79 9.20 -5.83
N HIS A 365 -21.44 9.14 -4.67
CA HIS A 365 -21.97 7.90 -4.09
C HIS A 365 -23.30 7.40 -4.73
N ALA A 366 -23.47 7.51 -6.04
CA ALA A 366 -24.70 7.07 -6.69
C ALA A 366 -24.73 5.55 -7.03
N CYS A 367 -23.59 4.85 -7.01
CA CYS A 367 -23.51 3.47 -7.51
C CYS A 367 -22.73 2.48 -6.64
N ASP A 368 -22.31 2.84 -5.41
CA ASP A 368 -21.68 1.86 -4.52
C ASP A 368 -22.78 1.11 -3.72
N PRO A 369 -22.94 -0.22 -3.89
CA PRO A 369 -23.91 -1.04 -3.17
C PRO A 369 -23.43 -1.31 -1.73
N VAL A 370 -23.08 -0.25 -1.01
CA VAL A 370 -22.92 -0.31 0.44
C VAL A 370 -24.32 -0.33 1.04
N ASP A 371 -24.56 -1.34 1.88
CA ASP A 371 -25.84 -1.67 2.48
C ASP A 371 -26.59 -0.43 2.99
N GLU A 372 -27.88 -0.35 2.70
CA GLU A 372 -28.79 0.73 3.13
C GLU A 372 -28.76 0.91 4.66
N GLU A 373 -28.37 -0.12 5.39
CA GLU A 373 -28.16 -0.09 6.84
C GLU A 373 -26.95 0.77 7.26
N THR A 374 -25.85 0.69 6.50
CA THR A 374 -24.66 1.58 6.65
C THR A 374 -25.04 3.03 6.37
N ARG A 375 -25.84 3.28 5.32
CA ARG A 375 -26.30 4.63 4.94
C ARG A 375 -27.16 5.30 6.02
N ARG A 376 -27.92 4.53 6.80
CA ARG A 376 -28.73 5.06 7.93
C ARG A 376 -27.92 5.40 9.17
N SER A 377 -26.69 4.88 9.29
CA SER A 377 -25.80 5.15 10.43
C SER A 377 -25.08 6.50 10.33
N PHE A 378 -25.05 7.11 9.15
CA PHE A 378 -24.40 8.40 8.90
C PHE A 378 -25.44 9.54 8.86
N HIS A 379 -25.33 10.48 9.80
CA HIS A 379 -26.09 11.73 9.80
C HIS A 379 -25.64 12.69 8.67
N GLU A 380 -26.38 13.78 8.44
CA GLU A 380 -26.07 14.85 7.48
C GLU A 380 -24.55 15.08 7.32
N ARG A 381 -24.04 14.83 6.10
CA ARG A 381 -22.66 15.18 5.73
C ARG A 381 -22.50 16.68 5.90
N ARG A 382 -21.65 17.12 6.82
CA ARG A 382 -21.46 18.55 7.11
C ARG A 382 -20.17 19.03 6.49
N ASN A 383 -20.31 19.89 5.48
CA ASN A 383 -19.17 20.63 4.96
C ASN A 383 -18.75 21.71 5.97
N PRO A 384 -17.48 21.76 6.40
CA PRO A 384 -17.03 22.85 7.23
C PRO A 384 -17.13 24.16 6.44
N GLN A 385 -17.50 25.26 7.10
CA GLN A 385 -17.45 26.61 6.52
C GLN A 385 -16.04 27.19 6.70
N TRP A 386 -15.46 27.71 5.63
CA TRP A 386 -14.07 28.15 5.58
C TRP A 386 -14.01 29.66 5.32
N ASP A 387 -13.47 30.42 6.27
CA ASP A 387 -13.24 31.86 6.08
C ASP A 387 -12.06 32.10 5.14
N MET A 388 -12.39 32.52 3.92
CA MET A 388 -11.44 32.87 2.86
C MET A 388 -10.86 34.27 3.08
N GLN A 389 -9.82 34.37 3.89
CA GLN A 389 -8.97 35.56 3.93
C GLN A 389 -7.59 35.22 3.37
N PHE A 390 -7.49 35.15 2.04
CA PHE A 390 -6.21 35.04 1.33
C PHE A 390 -6.02 36.27 0.45
N ASP A 391 -4.83 36.83 0.49
CA ASP A 391 -4.34 37.69 -0.59
C ASP A 391 -4.22 36.82 -1.85
N GLU A 392 -4.38 37.40 -3.05
CA GLU A 392 -4.29 36.68 -4.32
C GLU A 392 -2.92 35.99 -4.49
N THR A 393 -2.80 34.74 -4.04
CA THR A 393 -1.57 33.95 -4.20
C THR A 393 -1.55 33.32 -5.58
N LYS A 394 -0.64 33.79 -6.44
CA LYS A 394 -0.34 33.13 -7.71
C LYS A 394 0.53 31.91 -7.43
N ASN A 395 -0.02 30.72 -7.62
CA ASN A 395 0.77 29.49 -7.60
C ASN A 395 1.39 29.27 -8.99
N CYS A 396 2.66 29.62 -9.16
CA CYS A 396 3.35 29.56 -10.45
C CYS A 396 4.06 28.24 -10.73
N LEU A 397 4.02 27.29 -9.79
CA LEU A 397 4.75 26.01 -9.89
C LEU A 397 3.84 24.82 -10.19
N LEU A 398 2.53 25.00 -10.12
CA LEU A 398 1.54 23.98 -10.42
C LEU A 398 1.67 23.55 -11.88
N LYS A 399 1.94 22.25 -12.09
CA LYS A 399 2.07 21.60 -13.41
C LYS A 399 0.84 20.75 -13.73
N VAL A 400 0.31 20.08 -12.71
CA VAL A 400 -0.81 19.15 -12.85
C VAL A 400 -1.89 19.49 -11.84
N LEU A 401 -3.08 19.77 -12.36
CA LEU A 401 -4.32 19.82 -11.58
C LEU A 401 -5.24 18.73 -12.11
N GLU A 402 -5.47 17.71 -11.29
CA GLU A 402 -6.26 16.54 -11.66
C GLU A 402 -7.51 16.49 -10.79
N PHE A 403 -8.67 16.37 -11.46
CA PHE A 403 -9.96 16.18 -10.83
C PHE A 403 -10.57 14.86 -11.29
N VAL A 404 -10.92 14.00 -10.33
CA VAL A 404 -11.53 12.68 -10.57
C VAL A 404 -12.89 12.63 -9.87
N GLY A 405 -13.87 11.93 -10.47
CA GLY A 405 -15.14 11.61 -9.80
C GLY A 405 -16.33 12.55 -10.02
N PHE A 406 -16.31 13.41 -11.05
CA PHE A 406 -17.48 14.23 -11.43
C PHE A 406 -18.39 13.53 -12.44
N LYS A 407 -19.72 13.65 -12.26
CA LYS A 407 -20.71 13.40 -13.34
C LYS A 407 -20.93 14.64 -14.19
N LEU A 408 -20.96 14.45 -15.51
CA LEU A 408 -21.48 15.46 -16.43
C LEU A 408 -22.98 15.67 -16.18
N LEU A 409 -23.40 16.91 -15.93
CA LEU A 409 -24.79 17.29 -16.14
C LEU A 409 -25.01 17.38 -17.66
N GLU A 410 -25.55 16.32 -18.26
CA GLU A 410 -26.19 16.45 -19.57
C GLU A 410 -27.31 17.49 -19.45
N GLN A 411 -27.33 18.43 -20.38
CA GLN A 411 -28.29 19.53 -20.44
C GLN A 411 -29.72 18.98 -20.47
N CYS A 412 -30.45 19.06 -19.36
CA CYS A 412 -31.90 18.96 -19.40
C CYS A 412 -32.44 20.21 -20.11
N ALA A 413 -32.77 20.06 -21.39
CA ALA A 413 -33.55 21.03 -22.13
C ALA A 413 -34.96 21.13 -21.55
N SER A 414 -35.40 22.38 -21.36
CA SER A 414 -36.77 22.90 -21.22
C SER A 414 -37.15 23.49 -19.85
N PRO A 415 -38.02 24.52 -19.87
CA PRO A 415 -37.95 25.67 -18.98
C PRO A 415 -38.94 25.48 -17.82
N PHE A 416 -38.53 25.71 -16.58
CA PHE A 416 -39.26 26.45 -15.56
C PHE A 416 -38.50 26.31 -14.24
N GLU A 417 -38.00 27.46 -13.80
CA GLU A 417 -37.59 27.85 -12.43
C GLU A 417 -36.41 27.15 -11.72
N TYR A 418 -35.59 28.03 -11.16
CA TYR A 418 -34.27 27.89 -10.50
C TYR A 418 -34.39 27.24 -9.09
N PRO A 419 -33.31 26.67 -8.51
CA PRO A 419 -32.06 27.37 -8.24
C PRO A 419 -30.84 26.75 -8.94
N TYR A 420 -30.37 27.46 -9.97
CA TYR A 420 -28.96 27.41 -10.34
C TYR A 420 -28.16 28.06 -9.21
N PHE A 421 -27.31 27.32 -8.53
CA PHE A 421 -26.13 27.86 -7.87
C PHE A 421 -25.19 26.71 -7.54
N HIS A 422 -24.25 26.42 -8.45
CA HIS A 422 -22.89 25.97 -8.09
C HIS A 422 -21.95 25.83 -9.31
N ALA A 423 -22.47 25.63 -10.53
CA ALA A 423 -21.63 25.50 -11.72
C ALA A 423 -21.25 26.85 -12.40
N GLN A 424 -22.10 27.88 -12.35
CA GLN A 424 -21.83 29.14 -13.07
C GLN A 424 -20.70 29.99 -12.45
N HIS A 425 -20.47 29.88 -11.15
CA HIS A 425 -19.41 30.64 -10.46
C HIS A 425 -18.01 30.07 -10.71
N VAL A 426 -17.93 28.79 -11.09
CA VAL A 426 -16.70 28.11 -11.55
C VAL A 426 -16.33 28.60 -12.96
N TYR A 427 -17.33 28.75 -13.84
CA TYR A 427 -17.12 29.17 -15.23
C TYR A 427 -16.74 30.65 -15.40
N SER A 428 -17.26 31.57 -14.58
CA SER A 428 -17.05 33.02 -14.79
C SER A 428 -15.73 33.55 -14.22
N LYS A 429 -15.15 32.92 -13.19
CA LYS A 429 -13.90 33.39 -12.56
C LYS A 429 -12.63 32.86 -13.23
N TRP A 430 -12.72 31.80 -14.03
CA TRP A 430 -11.60 31.16 -14.73
C TRP A 430 -11.52 31.51 -16.24
N GLN A 431 -12.33 32.46 -16.70
CA GLN A 431 -12.48 32.77 -18.13
C GLN A 431 -11.37 33.66 -18.71
N SER A 432 -10.23 33.80 -18.05
CA SER A 432 -9.13 34.61 -18.57
C SER A 432 -7.97 33.85 -19.17
N ASN A 433 -7.92 32.49 -19.22
CA ASN A 433 -6.88 31.83 -20.04
C ASN A 433 -6.95 30.31 -20.40
N THR A 434 -8.06 29.56 -20.26
CA THR A 434 -8.05 28.17 -20.79
C THR A 434 -9.44 27.62 -21.13
N GLN A 435 -9.57 26.95 -22.28
CA GLN A 435 -10.79 26.26 -22.72
C GLN A 435 -10.96 24.91 -22.00
N PHE A 436 -12.16 24.61 -21.52
CA PHE A 436 -12.52 23.41 -20.75
C PHE A 436 -13.20 22.35 -21.64
N PHE A 437 -12.76 21.08 -21.57
CA PHE A 437 -13.48 19.91 -22.08
C PHE A 437 -13.29 18.69 -21.17
N ALA A 438 -14.31 17.82 -21.14
CA ALA A 438 -14.49 16.66 -20.28
C ALA A 438 -13.38 15.60 -20.39
N TYR A 439 -13.11 14.91 -19.27
CA TYR A 439 -11.90 14.09 -19.01
C TYR A 439 -10.62 14.90 -19.18
N SER A 440 -10.31 15.71 -18.18
CA SER A 440 -9.16 16.60 -18.27
C SER A 440 -8.28 16.43 -17.05
N VAL A 441 -7.23 15.62 -17.23
CA VAL A 441 -5.92 15.94 -16.65
C VAL A 441 -5.57 17.32 -17.22
N PHE A 442 -5.68 18.36 -16.40
CA PHE A 442 -5.17 19.67 -16.79
C PHE A 442 -3.67 19.66 -16.55
N ILE A 443 -2.90 19.34 -17.60
CA ILE A 443 -1.49 19.72 -17.69
C ILE A 443 -1.51 21.21 -18.04
N ILE A 444 -1.12 22.06 -17.09
CA ILE A 444 -1.04 23.51 -17.30
C ILE A 444 0.22 23.83 -18.10
#